data_AF-A0A7J3QGZ1-F1
#
_entry.id   AF-A0A7J3QGZ1-F1
#
_cell.length_a   1.000
_cell.length_b   1.000
_cell.length_c   1.000
_cell.angle_alpha   90.00
_cell.angle_beta   90.00
_cell.angle_gamma   90.00
#
_symmetry.space_group_name_H-M   'P 1'
#
loop_
_entity.id
_entity.type
_entity.pdbx_description
1 polymer ?
#
loop_
_entity_poly.entity_id
_entity_poly.type
_entity_poly.pdbx_seq_one_letter_code
_entity_poly.pdbx_strand_id
1 'polypeptide(L)'
;AVALADAGIPMKDLVSSIAVGKVDGTVVLDLTKMEDQFGETDMPVAMIARRKEITLLQMDGHFTEEEFRHALDLAFKGCEKVYEAQRQALKEKYMVR
;
A
#
# COMPACT_ATOMS: atom_id res chain seq x y z
N ALA A 1 1.23 10.64 3.31
CA ALA A 1 1.05 10.67 4.78
C ALA A 1 2.17 11.41 5.52
N VAL A 2 3.44 11.06 5.29
CA VAL A 2 4.58 11.58 6.07
C VAL A 2 4.68 13.11 6.09
N ALA A 3 4.47 13.81 4.95
CA ALA A 3 4.53 15.27 4.90
C ALA A 3 3.46 15.97 5.78
N LEU A 4 2.27 15.40 5.90
CA LEU A 4 1.21 15.95 6.77
C LEU A 4 1.55 15.75 8.25
N ALA A 5 2.10 14.59 8.60
CA ALA A 5 2.59 14.32 9.94
C ALA A 5 3.77 15.25 10.29
N ASP A 6 4.65 15.49 9.33
CA ASP A 6 5.79 16.41 9.47
C ASP A 6 5.36 17.86 9.69
N ALA A 7 4.28 18.28 9.04
CA ALA A 7 3.67 19.60 9.22
C ALA A 7 2.92 19.74 10.57
N GLY A 8 2.84 18.70 11.39
CA GLY A 8 2.13 18.71 12.68
C GLY A 8 0.61 18.75 12.54
N ILE A 9 0.08 18.36 11.37
CA ILE A 9 -1.37 18.31 11.14
C ILE A 9 -1.96 17.11 11.90
N PRO A 10 -2.94 17.30 12.80
CA PRO A 10 -3.58 16.19 13.48
C PRO A 10 -4.28 15.24 12.49
N MET A 11 -3.93 13.96 12.52
CA MET A 11 -4.53 12.91 11.69
C MET A 11 -5.01 11.74 12.57
N LYS A 12 -6.01 10.98 12.09
CA LYS A 12 -6.47 9.75 12.77
C LYS A 12 -5.34 8.71 12.87
N ASP A 13 -4.58 8.55 11.79
CA ASP A 13 -3.40 7.69 11.70
C ASP A 13 -2.60 8.02 10.41
N LEU A 14 -1.45 7.39 10.22
CA LEU A 14 -0.76 7.39 8.92
C LEU A 14 -1.52 6.50 7.92
N VAL A 15 -1.55 6.97 6.67
CA VAL A 15 -2.00 6.18 5.52
C VAL A 15 -0.78 5.56 4.83
N SER A 16 -0.77 4.24 4.75
CA SER A 16 0.18 3.45 3.97
C SER A 16 -0.50 2.94 2.69
N SER A 17 0.26 2.77 1.63
CA SER A 17 -0.25 2.31 0.34
C SER A 17 0.73 1.41 -0.37
N ILE A 18 0.21 0.51 -1.20
CA ILE A 18 0.97 -0.37 -2.08
C ILE A 18 0.12 -0.70 -3.31
N ALA A 19 0.76 -0.96 -4.45
CA ALA A 19 0.10 -1.57 -5.60
C ALA A 19 0.30 -3.08 -5.57
N VAL A 20 -0.74 -3.85 -5.89
CA VAL A 20 -0.65 -5.29 -6.15
C VAL A 20 -1.21 -5.54 -7.54
N GLY A 21 -0.69 -6.52 -8.24
CA GLY A 21 -1.13 -6.77 -9.60
C GLY A 21 -0.97 -8.21 -10.02
N LYS A 22 -1.21 -8.47 -11.30
CA LYS A 22 -1.07 -9.79 -11.91
C LYS A 22 -0.12 -9.73 -13.08
N VAL A 23 0.91 -10.56 -13.06
CA VAL A 23 1.93 -10.64 -14.10
C VAL A 23 2.13 -12.11 -14.44
N ASP A 24 1.98 -12.46 -15.72
CA ASP A 24 2.09 -13.83 -16.23
C ASP A 24 1.29 -14.86 -15.40
N GLY A 25 0.03 -14.53 -15.08
CA GLY A 25 -0.85 -15.39 -14.28
C GLY A 25 -0.61 -15.35 -12.77
N THR A 26 0.41 -14.62 -12.30
CA THR A 26 0.84 -14.63 -10.88
C THR A 26 0.52 -13.30 -10.20
N VAL A 27 -0.08 -13.37 -9.02
CA VAL A 27 -0.32 -12.18 -8.18
C VAL A 27 1.00 -11.73 -7.54
N VAL A 28 1.36 -10.47 -7.75
CA VAL A 28 2.61 -9.86 -7.28
C VAL A 28 2.35 -8.61 -6.45
N LEU A 29 3.33 -8.22 -5.63
CA LEU A 29 3.29 -7.06 -4.75
C LEU A 29 4.31 -6.02 -5.22
N ASP A 30 3.92 -4.75 -5.17
CA ASP A 30 4.75 -3.59 -5.51
C ASP A 30 5.22 -3.59 -6.96
N LEU A 31 4.25 -3.41 -7.87
CA LEU A 31 4.49 -3.40 -9.32
C LEU A 31 5.54 -2.36 -9.71
N THR A 32 6.51 -2.81 -10.48
CA THR A 32 7.37 -1.94 -11.27
C THR A 32 6.64 -1.42 -12.50
N LYS A 33 7.19 -0.38 -13.14
CA LYS A 33 6.64 0.17 -14.39
C LYS A 33 6.45 -0.89 -15.49
N MET A 34 7.36 -1.86 -15.60
CA MET A 34 7.28 -2.90 -16.61
C MET A 34 6.13 -3.86 -16.29
N GLU A 35 5.98 -4.24 -15.03
CA GLU A 35 4.91 -5.11 -14.57
C GLU A 35 3.54 -4.44 -14.67
N ASP A 36 3.45 -3.13 -14.43
CA ASP A 36 2.23 -2.34 -14.63
C ASP A 36 1.85 -2.23 -16.12
N GLN A 37 2.82 -1.92 -16.99
CA GLN A 37 2.55 -1.72 -18.42
C GLN A 37 2.23 -3.01 -19.18
N PHE A 38 2.86 -4.13 -18.83
CA PHE A 38 2.73 -5.40 -19.53
C PHE A 38 1.96 -6.47 -18.74
N GLY A 39 1.63 -6.18 -17.48
CA GLY A 39 0.81 -7.05 -16.64
C GLY A 39 -0.66 -7.05 -17.03
N GLU A 40 -1.38 -7.96 -16.40
CA GLU A 40 -2.80 -8.18 -16.64
C GLU A 40 -3.68 -7.33 -15.73
N THR A 41 -3.17 -6.89 -14.58
CA THR A 41 -3.95 -6.16 -13.57
C THR A 41 -3.05 -5.30 -12.70
N ASP A 42 -3.51 -4.09 -12.40
CA ASP A 42 -2.97 -3.19 -11.38
C ASP A 42 -4.09 -2.85 -10.37
N MET A 43 -3.79 -2.98 -9.10
CA MET A 43 -4.71 -2.67 -8.00
C MET A 43 -3.99 -1.89 -6.89
N PRO A 44 -3.99 -0.55 -6.99
CA PRO A 44 -3.52 0.32 -5.91
C PRO A 44 -4.45 0.24 -4.70
N VAL A 45 -3.87 0.04 -3.52
CA VAL A 45 -4.58 0.02 -2.24
C VAL A 45 -3.90 0.96 -1.26
N ALA A 46 -4.68 1.80 -0.57
CA ALA A 46 -4.22 2.57 0.57
C ALA A 46 -5.12 2.31 1.79
N MET A 47 -4.53 2.33 2.98
CA MET A 47 -5.25 2.06 4.22
C MET A 47 -4.67 2.79 5.42
N ILE A 48 -5.52 2.95 6.43
CA ILE A 48 -5.10 3.18 7.81
C ILE A 48 -4.70 1.82 8.39
N ALA A 49 -3.40 1.53 8.40
CA ALA A 49 -2.87 0.19 8.68
C ALA A 49 -3.33 -0.39 10.03
N ARG A 50 -3.28 0.39 11.13
CA ARG A 50 -3.67 -0.11 12.45
C ARG A 50 -5.15 -0.48 12.57
N ARG A 51 -6.01 0.09 11.72
CA ARG A 51 -7.46 -0.15 11.71
C ARG A 51 -7.88 -1.13 10.61
N LYS A 52 -6.97 -1.52 9.72
CA LYS A 52 -7.27 -2.24 8.47
C LYS A 52 -8.42 -1.59 7.69
N GLU A 53 -8.44 -0.25 7.71
CA GLU A 53 -9.51 0.56 7.11
C GLU A 53 -9.01 1.07 5.76
N ILE A 54 -9.61 0.59 4.67
CA ILE A 54 -9.25 0.95 3.30
C ILE A 54 -9.69 2.40 3.03
N THR A 55 -8.75 3.23 2.60
CA THR A 55 -8.99 4.63 2.22
C THR A 55 -8.93 4.86 0.71
N LEU A 56 -8.29 3.94 -0.02
CA LEU A 56 -8.26 3.91 -1.48
C LEU A 56 -8.21 2.46 -1.95
N LEU A 57 -9.05 2.13 -2.91
CA LEU A 57 -9.00 0.87 -3.66
C LEU A 57 -9.41 1.18 -5.09
N GLN A 58 -8.48 0.95 -6.01
CA GLN A 58 -8.70 1.06 -7.44
C GLN A 58 -8.21 -0.23 -8.08
N MET A 59 -8.79 -0.60 -9.21
CA MET A 59 -8.38 -1.79 -9.96
C MET A 59 -8.54 -1.48 -11.45
N ASP A 60 -7.48 -1.71 -12.21
CA ASP A 60 -7.47 -1.76 -13.66
C ASP A 60 -7.03 -3.16 -14.10
N GLY A 61 -7.69 -3.72 -15.12
CA GLY A 61 -7.54 -5.13 -15.51
C GLY A 61 -8.51 -6.07 -14.80
N HIS A 62 -8.15 -7.35 -14.69
CA HIS A 62 -9.05 -8.42 -14.27
C HIS A 62 -8.44 -9.41 -13.27
N PHE A 63 -9.01 -9.43 -12.07
CA PHE A 63 -8.87 -10.52 -11.12
C PHE A 63 -10.13 -11.39 -11.09
N THR A 64 -9.93 -12.71 -10.94
CA THR A 64 -10.96 -13.58 -10.38
C THR A 64 -11.23 -13.22 -8.91
N GLU A 65 -12.35 -13.67 -8.36
CA GLU A 65 -12.68 -13.38 -6.95
C GLU A 65 -11.63 -13.96 -5.97
N GLU A 66 -11.06 -15.13 -6.29
CA GLU A 66 -10.01 -15.75 -5.49
C GLU A 66 -8.69 -14.96 -5.58
N GLU A 67 -8.29 -14.55 -6.78
CA GLU A 67 -7.10 -13.71 -6.98
C GLU A 67 -7.25 -12.35 -6.29
N PHE A 68 -8.42 -11.72 -6.38
CA PHE A 68 -8.69 -10.44 -5.71
C PHE A 68 -8.52 -10.56 -4.20
N ARG A 69 -9.08 -11.60 -3.57
CA ARG A 69 -8.92 -11.85 -2.13
C ARG A 69 -7.46 -12.06 -1.77
N HIS A 70 -6.74 -12.86 -2.57
CA HIS A 70 -5.32 -13.09 -2.36
C HIS A 70 -4.48 -11.81 -2.50
N ALA A 71 -4.76 -11.00 -3.53
CA ALA A 71 -4.11 -9.72 -3.77
C ALA A 71 -4.38 -8.73 -2.63
N LEU A 72 -5.61 -8.68 -2.11
CA LEU A 72 -5.96 -7.82 -0.98
C LEU A 72 -5.22 -8.22 0.31
N ASP A 73 -5.12 -9.52 0.60
CA ASP A 73 -4.33 -10.03 1.72
C ASP A 73 -2.84 -9.68 1.57
N LEU A 74 -2.32 -9.73 0.35
CA LEU A 74 -0.95 -9.36 0.03
C LEU A 74 -0.74 -7.84 0.21
N ALA A 75 -1.70 -7.02 -0.25
CA ALA A 75 -1.68 -5.58 -0.09
C ALA A 75 -1.70 -5.16 1.38
N PHE A 76 -2.47 -5.87 2.23
CA PHE A 76 -2.49 -5.64 3.69
C PHE A 76 -1.10 -5.85 4.31
N LYS A 77 -0.43 -6.96 3.99
CA LYS A 77 0.93 -7.24 4.46
C LYS A 77 1.95 -6.22 3.95
N GLY A 78 1.82 -5.79 2.70
CA GLY A 78 2.68 -4.75 2.12
C GLY A 78 2.50 -3.40 2.81
N CYS A 79 1.25 -2.98 3.03
CA CYS A 79 0.92 -1.75 3.73
C CYS A 79 1.43 -1.72 5.17
N GLU A 80 1.38 -2.85 5.91
CA GLU A 80 1.96 -2.95 7.25
C GLU A 80 3.48 -2.68 7.24
N LYS A 81 4.22 -3.19 6.24
CA LYS A 81 5.65 -2.91 6.09
C LYS A 81 5.93 -1.44 5.78
N VAL A 82 5.18 -0.86 4.85
CA VAL A 82 5.29 0.57 4.49
C VAL A 82 4.95 1.46 5.69
N TYR A 83 3.92 1.10 6.45
CA TYR A 83 3.52 1.81 7.66
C TYR A 83 4.65 1.87 8.70
N GLU A 84 5.30 0.74 8.98
CA GLU A 84 6.42 0.72 9.93
C GLU A 84 7.62 1.52 9.43
N ALA A 85 7.92 1.48 8.12
CA ALA A 85 8.97 2.33 7.53
C ALA A 85 8.64 3.83 7.67
N GLN A 86 7.39 4.24 7.42
CA GLN A 86 6.93 5.61 7.62
C GLN A 86 7.07 6.05 9.09
N ARG A 87 6.69 5.19 10.04
CA ARG A 87 6.83 5.47 11.47
C ARG A 87 8.29 5.61 11.89
N GLN A 88 9.14 4.72 11.40
CA GLN A 88 10.57 4.74 11.72
C GLN A 88 11.21 6.04 11.20
N ALA A 89 10.93 6.44 9.96
CA ALA A 89 11.43 7.69 9.39
C ALA A 89 11.00 8.92 10.21
N LEU A 90 9.74 8.97 10.66
CA LEU A 90 9.26 10.05 11.54
C LEU A 90 9.97 10.02 12.90
N LYS A 91 10.12 8.85 13.53
CA LYS A 91 10.84 8.72 14.80
C LYS A 91 12.28 9.18 14.68
N GLU A 92 13.02 8.73 13.67
CA GLU A 92 14.42 9.10 13.46
C GLU A 92 14.62 10.61 13.32
N LYS A 93 13.72 11.28 12.58
CA LYS A 93 13.77 12.74 12.42
C LYS A 93 13.59 13.50 13.74
N TYR A 94 12.78 12.98 14.67
CA TYR A 94 12.37 13.70 15.89
C TYR A 94 12.98 13.16 17.19
N MET A 95 13.55 11.96 17.21
CA MET A 95 14.22 11.37 18.39
C MET A 95 15.68 11.79 18.54
N VAL A 96 16.32 12.29 17.47
CA VAL A 96 17.75 12.71 17.48
C VAL A 96 17.88 14.22 17.78
N ARG A 97 16.86 14.84 18.38
CA ARG A 97 16.89 16.24 18.84
C ARG A 97 16.69 16.33 20.34
#